data_AF-A0A950MQ15-F1
#
_entry.id   AF-A0A950MQ15-F1
#
_cell.length_a   1.000
_cell.length_b   1.000
_cell.length_c   1.000
_cell.angle_alpha   90.00
_cell.angle_beta   90.00
_cell.angle_gamma   90.00
#
_symmetry.space_group_name_H-M   'P 1'
#
loop_
_entity.id
_entity.type
_entity.pdbx_description
1 polymer ?
#
loop_
_entity_poly.entity_id
_entity_poly.type
_entity_poly.pdbx_seq_one_letter_code
_entity_poly.pdbx_strand_id
1 'polypeptide(L)'
;NRTLIEDSGEPDEVDYTAIEQPIAELPSSVLEYLLSSRYCEVDRLSNVAVDLFGHLPPGWSRVQTICDWVWNKVVFGYQYARPTKTALDVFTERQGVCRDFQHLAITFCRALNIPARYATGYLGDIRITLPPAPMDFSAWFEVFLSGRWWTFDARNNNTMPRIGRVLMAVGRDASDVAITTSFGVANLTHFHVVSDEVPSGVPEGSPQSAM
;
A
#
# COMPACT_ATOMS: atom_id res chain seq x y z
N ASN A 1 -3.81 10.53 -23.13
CA ASN A 1 -2.56 9.76 -22.91
C ASN A 1 -2.94 8.36 -22.46
N ARG A 2 -2.66 7.34 -23.27
CA ARG A 2 -2.84 5.92 -22.94
C ARG A 2 -1.46 5.29 -22.98
N THR A 3 -1.13 4.47 -21.98
CA THR A 3 0.11 3.70 -21.92
C THR A 3 -0.24 2.23 -21.82
N LEU A 4 0.47 1.38 -22.55
CA LEU A 4 0.40 -0.08 -22.41
C LEU A 4 1.60 -0.53 -21.57
N ILE A 5 1.35 -1.43 -20.61
CA ILE A 5 2.37 -1.95 -19.70
C ILE A 5 2.27 -3.47 -19.74
N GLU A 6 3.42 -4.13 -19.91
CA GLU A 6 3.52 -5.57 -19.81
C GLU A 6 3.61 -5.96 -18.33
N ASP A 7 2.78 -6.93 -17.93
CA ASP A 7 2.72 -7.51 -16.60
C ASP A 7 2.84 -9.03 -16.75
N SER A 8 3.36 -9.72 -15.74
CA SER A 8 3.49 -11.19 -15.78
C SER A 8 2.13 -11.90 -15.87
N GLY A 9 1.04 -11.23 -15.47
CA GLY A 9 -0.29 -11.83 -15.36
C GLY A 9 -0.44 -12.78 -14.17
N GLU A 10 0.60 -12.86 -13.33
CA GLU A 10 0.64 -13.68 -12.13
C GLU A 10 0.28 -12.85 -10.88
N PRO A 11 -0.26 -13.49 -9.82
CA PRO A 11 -0.54 -12.80 -8.57
C PRO A 11 0.74 -12.27 -7.91
N ASP A 12 0.60 -11.23 -7.06
CA ASP A 12 1.67 -10.69 -6.22
C ASP A 12 2.48 -11.83 -5.56
N GLU A 13 3.81 -11.80 -5.70
CA GLU A 13 4.70 -12.85 -5.19
C GLU A 13 4.64 -12.96 -3.65
N VAL A 14 4.70 -14.20 -3.15
CA VAL A 14 4.68 -14.51 -1.72
C VAL A 14 5.87 -15.39 -1.36
N ASP A 15 6.58 -15.04 -0.28
CA ASP A 15 7.66 -15.86 0.27
C ASP A 15 7.57 -15.94 1.80
N TYR A 16 6.96 -17.02 2.29
CA TYR A 16 6.83 -17.29 3.72
C TYR A 16 8.16 -17.53 4.44
N THR A 17 9.25 -17.72 3.71
CA THR A 17 10.60 -17.90 4.26
C THR A 17 11.39 -16.60 4.33
N ALA A 18 10.85 -15.49 3.81
CA ALA A 18 11.52 -14.20 3.83
C ALA A 18 11.73 -13.68 5.26
N ILE A 19 12.95 -13.22 5.56
CA ILE A 19 13.38 -12.85 6.91
C ILE A 19 13.56 -11.34 7.06
N GLU A 20 13.33 -10.85 8.28
CA GLU A 20 13.76 -9.53 8.71
C GLU A 20 15.28 -9.52 8.85
N GLN A 21 15.96 -8.59 8.18
CA GLN A 21 17.40 -8.48 8.27
C GLN A 21 17.82 -7.63 9.48
N PRO A 22 18.92 -7.98 10.16
CA PRO A 22 19.50 -7.10 11.19
C PRO A 22 19.76 -5.70 10.62
N ILE A 23 19.47 -4.66 11.40
CA ILE A 23 19.63 -3.25 10.96
C ILE A 23 21.05 -2.97 10.43
N ALA A 24 22.07 -3.56 11.06
CA ALA A 24 23.48 -3.39 10.68
C ALA A 24 23.82 -3.98 9.29
N GLU A 25 22.99 -4.87 8.77
CA GLU A 25 23.16 -5.51 7.45
C GLU A 25 22.30 -4.85 6.36
N LEU A 26 21.44 -3.90 6.72
CA LEU A 26 20.59 -3.21 5.76
C LEU A 26 21.43 -2.26 4.88
N PRO A 27 21.15 -2.19 3.56
CA PRO A 27 21.72 -1.16 2.71
C PRO A 27 21.36 0.25 3.22
N SER A 28 22.27 1.20 3.07
CA SER A 28 22.04 2.58 3.55
C SER A 28 20.80 3.24 2.93
N SER A 29 20.48 2.91 1.67
CA SER A 29 19.30 3.38 0.95
C SER A 29 17.98 2.83 1.52
N VAL A 30 18.02 1.84 2.41
CA VAL A 30 16.83 1.25 3.03
C VAL A 30 16.56 1.88 4.41
N LEU A 31 17.60 2.41 5.06
CA LEU A 31 17.52 2.91 6.44
C LEU A 31 16.53 4.07 6.61
N GLU A 32 16.31 4.90 5.58
CA GLU A 32 15.34 5.99 5.64
C GLU A 32 13.90 5.48 5.86
N TYR A 33 13.60 4.26 5.39
CA TYR A 33 12.28 3.63 5.51
C TYR A 33 12.06 2.95 6.85
N LEU A 34 12.95 3.15 7.83
CA LEU A 34 12.73 2.85 9.24
C LEU A 34 12.21 4.07 10.01
N LEU A 35 12.34 5.28 9.47
CA LEU A 35 12.10 6.52 10.20
C LEU A 35 10.62 6.95 10.20
N SER A 36 10.25 7.76 11.18
CA SER A 36 8.97 8.49 11.17
C SER A 36 8.87 9.38 9.93
N SER A 37 7.66 9.55 9.42
CA SER A 37 7.33 10.48 8.33
C SER A 37 6.01 11.20 8.61
N ARG A 38 5.58 12.12 7.74
CA ARG A 38 4.43 13.02 7.99
C ARG A 38 3.17 12.27 8.42
N TYR A 39 2.88 11.11 7.84
CA TYR A 39 1.69 10.32 8.11
C TYR A 39 1.97 9.02 8.88
N CYS A 40 3.23 8.74 9.21
CA CYS A 40 3.65 7.52 9.90
C CYS A 40 4.43 7.89 11.17
N GLU A 41 3.72 8.15 12.27
CA GLU A 41 4.32 8.55 13.55
C GLU A 41 4.85 7.33 14.35
N VAL A 42 5.96 6.75 13.87
CA VAL A 42 6.57 5.52 14.41
C VAL A 42 6.78 5.61 15.92
N ASP A 43 7.41 6.69 16.37
CA ASP A 43 7.71 6.97 17.78
C ASP A 43 6.48 6.97 18.69
N ARG A 44 5.31 7.36 18.17
CA ARG A 44 4.05 7.40 18.93
C ARG A 44 3.36 6.04 19.03
N LEU A 45 3.69 5.12 18.14
CA LEU A 45 3.09 3.78 18.07
C LEU A 45 4.08 2.64 18.39
N SER A 46 5.35 2.94 18.71
CA SER A 46 6.37 1.92 19.01
C SER A 46 5.95 0.93 20.09
N ASN A 47 5.52 1.42 21.26
CA ASN A 47 5.11 0.54 22.36
C ASN A 47 3.90 -0.32 21.97
N VAL A 48 2.93 0.28 21.28
CA VAL A 48 1.74 -0.43 20.79
C VAL A 48 2.13 -1.54 19.81
N ALA A 49 3.05 -1.26 18.88
CA ALA A 49 3.51 -2.25 17.91
C ALA A 49 4.22 -3.42 18.60
N VAL A 50 5.10 -3.12 19.57
CA VAL A 50 5.81 -4.14 20.37
C VAL A 50 4.82 -4.98 21.18
N ASP A 51 3.84 -4.37 21.84
CA ASP A 51 2.84 -5.09 22.62
C ASP A 51 1.99 -6.03 21.73
N LEU A 52 1.56 -5.53 20.56
CA LEU A 52 0.71 -6.29 19.64
C LEU A 52 1.47 -7.39 18.89
N PHE A 53 2.72 -7.15 18.49
CA PHE A 53 3.41 -7.97 17.48
C PHE A 53 4.85 -8.35 17.85
N GLY A 54 5.46 -7.73 18.87
CA GLY A 54 6.86 -7.94 19.22
C GLY A 54 7.19 -9.35 19.70
N HIS A 55 6.19 -10.10 20.16
CA HIS A 55 6.31 -11.50 20.57
C HIS A 55 6.27 -12.50 19.39
N LEU A 56 5.89 -12.04 18.20
CA LEU A 56 5.79 -12.89 17.01
C LEU A 56 7.19 -13.18 16.45
N PRO A 57 7.44 -14.32 15.80
CA PRO A 57 8.70 -14.57 15.09
C PRO A 57 8.98 -13.50 14.03
N PRO A 58 10.24 -13.04 13.86
CA PRO A 58 10.59 -12.10 12.79
C PRO A 58 10.42 -12.70 11.39
N GLY A 59 10.01 -11.88 10.42
CA GLY A 59 9.91 -12.25 9.01
C GLY A 59 8.53 -12.00 8.39
N TRP A 60 8.27 -12.65 7.26
CA TRP A 60 7.05 -12.50 6.46
C TRP A 60 5.76 -12.60 7.30
N SER A 61 5.68 -13.62 8.16
CA SER A 61 4.48 -13.90 8.96
C SER A 61 4.12 -12.78 9.93
N ARG A 62 5.11 -12.03 10.44
CA ARG A 62 4.87 -10.87 11.31
C ARG A 62 4.23 -9.73 10.52
N VAL A 63 4.74 -9.44 9.33
CA VAL A 63 4.19 -8.42 8.42
C VAL A 63 2.77 -8.80 7.98
N GLN A 64 2.56 -10.08 7.67
CA GLN A 64 1.23 -10.61 7.36
C GLN A 64 0.27 -10.41 8.54
N THR A 65 0.70 -10.71 9.77
CA THR A 65 -0.12 -10.51 10.97
C THR A 65 -0.46 -9.03 11.21
N ILE A 66 0.45 -8.11 10.89
CA ILE A 66 0.18 -6.66 10.91
C ILE A 66 -0.92 -6.32 9.90
N CYS A 67 -0.83 -6.84 8.67
CA CYS A 67 -1.86 -6.62 7.64
C CYS A 67 -3.21 -7.19 8.08
N ASP A 68 -3.24 -8.41 8.61
CA ASP A 68 -4.44 -9.06 9.14
C ASP A 68 -5.08 -8.19 10.23
N TRP A 69 -4.27 -7.68 11.15
CA TRP A 69 -4.76 -6.84 12.24
C TRP A 69 -5.35 -5.54 11.72
N VAL A 70 -4.65 -4.82 10.83
CA VAL A 70 -5.14 -3.56 10.25
C VAL A 70 -6.45 -3.79 9.50
N TRP A 71 -6.49 -4.83 8.65
CA TRP A 71 -7.69 -5.20 7.90
C TRP A 71 -8.89 -5.47 8.82
N ASN A 72 -8.67 -6.22 9.90
CA ASN A 72 -9.73 -6.57 10.86
C ASN A 72 -10.18 -5.39 11.74
N LYS A 73 -9.31 -4.40 11.97
CA LYS A 73 -9.57 -3.31 12.92
C LYS A 73 -9.99 -2.00 12.27
N VAL A 74 -9.78 -1.82 10.98
CA VAL A 74 -10.07 -0.56 10.29
C VAL A 74 -11.23 -0.76 9.32
N VAL A 75 -12.27 0.05 9.47
CA VAL A 75 -13.42 0.09 8.56
C VAL A 75 -13.06 0.93 7.34
N PHE A 76 -13.27 0.37 6.15
CA PHE A 76 -13.07 1.09 4.90
C PHE A 76 -14.30 1.94 4.53
N GLY A 77 -14.08 3.18 4.09
CA GLY A 77 -15.12 4.01 3.49
C GLY A 77 -14.60 5.33 2.97
N TYR A 78 -14.97 5.69 1.73
CA TYR A 78 -14.53 6.93 1.08
C TYR A 78 -14.95 8.19 1.84
N GLN A 79 -16.07 8.15 2.57
CA GLN A 79 -16.52 9.24 3.44
C GLN A 79 -15.57 9.57 4.59
N TYR A 80 -14.63 8.67 4.91
CA TYR A 80 -13.63 8.88 5.96
C TYR A 80 -12.34 9.54 5.44
N ALA A 81 -12.24 9.83 4.15
CA ALA A 81 -11.04 10.40 3.55
C ALA A 81 -10.81 11.85 4.00
N ARG A 82 -9.58 12.15 4.44
CA ARG A 82 -9.09 13.52 4.60
C ARG A 82 -7.57 13.56 4.44
N PRO A 83 -7.00 14.61 3.83
CA PRO A 83 -5.55 14.66 3.53
C PRO A 83 -4.68 14.76 4.79
N THR A 84 -5.24 15.20 5.92
CA THR A 84 -4.50 15.39 7.17
C THR A 84 -4.37 14.12 8.01
N LYS A 85 -5.12 13.05 7.69
CA LYS A 85 -5.21 11.83 8.49
C LYS A 85 -3.86 11.10 8.53
N THR A 86 -3.43 10.75 9.74
CA THR A 86 -2.17 10.04 10.02
C THR A 86 -2.42 8.60 10.49
N ALA A 87 -1.36 7.81 10.62
CA ALA A 87 -1.42 6.46 11.17
C ALA A 87 -2.01 6.45 12.59
N LEU A 88 -1.65 7.41 13.43
CA LEU A 88 -2.25 7.50 14.76
C LEU A 88 -3.75 7.78 14.70
N ASP A 89 -4.20 8.69 13.83
CA ASP A 89 -5.63 8.94 13.65
C ASP A 89 -6.37 7.66 13.26
N VAL A 90 -5.80 6.86 12.34
CA VAL A 90 -6.41 5.58 11.92
C VAL A 90 -6.43 4.58 13.07
N PHE A 91 -5.35 4.53 13.86
CA PHE A 91 -5.30 3.71 15.05
C PHE A 91 -6.37 4.11 16.07
N THR A 92 -6.65 5.39 16.26
CA THR A 92 -7.67 5.82 17.22
C THR A 92 -9.08 5.70 16.66
N GLU A 93 -9.32 6.16 15.44
CA GLU A 93 -10.65 6.26 14.82
C GLU A 93 -11.16 4.94 14.23
N ARG A 94 -10.26 3.99 13.91
CA ARG A 94 -10.60 2.69 13.32
C ARG A 94 -11.35 2.78 11.97
N GLN A 95 -11.10 3.84 11.20
CA GLN A 95 -11.75 4.07 9.91
C GLN A 95 -10.86 4.85 8.93
N GLY A 96 -10.92 4.52 7.65
CA GLY A 96 -10.12 5.19 6.61
C GLY A 96 -10.31 4.67 5.19
N VAL A 97 -9.48 5.15 4.28
CA VAL A 97 -9.38 4.68 2.89
C VAL A 97 -8.07 3.92 2.64
N CYS A 98 -7.83 3.42 1.42
CA CYS A 98 -6.66 2.58 1.08
C CYS A 98 -5.34 3.18 1.58
N ARG A 99 -5.08 4.48 1.32
CA ARG A 99 -3.93 5.24 1.82
C ARG A 99 -3.71 5.07 3.32
N ASP A 100 -4.79 5.20 4.09
CA ASP A 100 -4.76 5.25 5.54
C ASP A 100 -4.44 3.88 6.16
N PHE A 101 -4.93 2.80 5.54
CA PHE A 101 -4.58 1.43 5.92
C PHE A 101 -3.07 1.20 5.79
N GLN A 102 -2.49 1.64 4.67
CA GLN A 102 -1.06 1.44 4.44
C GLN A 102 -0.20 2.26 5.39
N HIS A 103 -0.57 3.51 5.70
CA HIS A 103 0.19 4.32 6.67
C HIS A 103 0.20 3.67 8.06
N LEU A 104 -0.91 3.09 8.51
CA LEU A 104 -0.92 2.37 9.78
C LEU A 104 -0.05 1.11 9.73
N ALA A 105 -0.15 0.30 8.68
CA ALA A 105 0.67 -0.91 8.53
C ALA A 105 2.17 -0.59 8.43
N ILE A 106 2.55 0.40 7.63
CA ILE A 106 3.93 0.91 7.52
C ILE A 106 4.43 1.36 8.89
N THR A 107 3.62 2.10 9.64
CA THR A 107 4.04 2.60 10.96
C THR A 107 4.34 1.47 11.93
N PHE A 108 3.51 0.41 11.94
CA PHE A 108 3.77 -0.78 12.75
C PHE A 108 5.01 -1.56 12.28
N CYS A 109 5.22 -1.70 10.97
CA CYS A 109 6.43 -2.34 10.45
C CYS A 109 7.68 -1.60 10.91
N ARG A 110 7.72 -0.28 10.72
CA ARG A 110 8.85 0.56 11.12
C ARG A 110 9.09 0.57 12.63
N ALA A 111 8.02 0.56 13.42
CA ALA A 111 8.09 0.47 14.87
C ALA A 111 8.74 -0.83 15.37
N LEU A 112 8.71 -1.88 14.54
CA LEU A 112 9.34 -3.18 14.80
C LEU A 112 10.68 -3.33 14.07
N ASN A 113 11.25 -2.22 13.59
CA ASN A 113 12.50 -2.15 12.83
C ASN A 113 12.47 -2.86 11.46
N ILE A 114 11.28 -2.95 10.86
CA ILE A 114 11.10 -3.52 9.53
C ILE A 114 10.99 -2.36 8.52
N PRO A 115 11.94 -2.21 7.57
CA PRO A 115 11.86 -1.12 6.60
C PRO A 115 10.63 -1.29 5.71
N ALA A 116 9.79 -0.26 5.69
CA ALA A 116 8.54 -0.26 4.94
C ALA A 116 8.36 1.06 4.21
N ARG A 117 7.97 1.01 2.94
CA ARG A 117 7.75 2.19 2.09
C ARG A 117 6.34 2.20 1.49
N TYR A 118 5.82 3.39 1.29
CA TYR A 118 4.51 3.59 0.67
C TYR A 118 4.63 3.48 -0.84
N ALA A 119 3.66 2.81 -1.48
CA ALA A 119 3.58 2.64 -2.91
C ALA A 119 2.20 3.06 -3.41
N THR A 120 2.17 3.77 -4.54
CA THR A 120 0.93 4.19 -5.18
C THR A 120 0.96 3.91 -6.67
N GLY A 121 -0.20 3.61 -7.24
CA GLY A 121 -0.30 3.30 -8.65
C GLY A 121 -1.68 2.82 -9.06
N TYR A 122 -1.75 2.21 -10.23
CA TYR A 122 -2.97 1.58 -10.72
C TYR A 122 -3.09 0.18 -10.13
N LEU A 123 -4.31 -0.15 -9.71
CA LEU A 123 -4.70 -1.49 -9.35
C LEU A 123 -6.05 -1.76 -10.02
N GLY A 124 -6.00 -2.37 -11.20
CA GLY A 124 -7.21 -2.71 -11.94
C GLY A 124 -8.02 -3.81 -11.25
N ASP A 125 -9.30 -3.90 -11.57
CA ASP A 125 -10.20 -4.95 -11.08
C ASP A 125 -10.05 -6.25 -11.89
N ILE A 126 -8.80 -6.64 -12.12
CA ILE A 126 -8.40 -7.79 -12.94
C ILE A 126 -8.63 -9.07 -12.16
N ARG A 127 -9.46 -9.97 -12.72
CA ARG A 127 -9.76 -11.31 -12.19
C ARG A 127 -10.22 -11.34 -10.72
N ILE A 128 -10.87 -10.27 -10.28
CA ILE A 128 -11.52 -10.17 -8.97
C ILE A 128 -13.03 -9.91 -9.14
N THR A 129 -13.80 -10.11 -8.07
CA THR A 129 -15.18 -9.63 -8.04
C THR A 129 -15.19 -8.11 -8.08
N LEU A 130 -15.84 -7.53 -9.09
CA LEU A 130 -15.91 -6.09 -9.29
C LEU A 130 -16.49 -5.39 -8.05
N PRO A 131 -15.78 -4.40 -7.47
CA PRO A 131 -16.31 -3.61 -6.38
C PRO A 131 -17.46 -2.71 -6.88
N PRO A 132 -18.41 -2.32 -6.00
CA PRO A 132 -19.51 -1.43 -6.38
C PRO A 132 -19.08 0.03 -6.57
N ALA A 133 -17.87 0.39 -6.14
CA ALA A 133 -17.31 1.73 -6.29
C ALA A 133 -16.56 1.84 -7.63
N PRO A 134 -16.52 3.04 -8.24
CA PRO A 134 -15.72 3.25 -9.44
C PRO A 134 -14.23 3.00 -9.16
N MET A 135 -13.49 2.65 -10.20
CA MET A 135 -12.05 2.46 -10.13
C MET A 135 -11.34 3.78 -9.77
N ASP A 136 -10.30 3.66 -8.95
CA ASP A 136 -9.51 4.76 -8.44
C ASP A 136 -8.02 4.35 -8.42
N PHE A 137 -7.12 5.30 -8.19
CA PHE A 137 -5.76 4.95 -7.80
C PHE A 137 -5.78 4.17 -6.50
N SER A 138 -4.83 3.25 -6.38
CA SER A 138 -4.66 2.46 -5.18
C SER A 138 -3.35 2.78 -4.49
N ALA A 139 -3.31 2.40 -3.22
CA ALA A 139 -2.15 2.46 -2.39
C ALA A 139 -1.92 1.09 -1.77
N TRP A 140 -0.68 0.65 -1.79
CA TRP A 140 -0.17 -0.49 -1.05
C TRP A 140 1.12 -0.08 -0.36
N PHE A 141 1.82 -1.03 0.23
CA PHE A 141 3.14 -0.77 0.77
C PHE A 141 4.08 -1.89 0.43
N GLU A 142 5.36 -1.60 0.51
CA GLU A 142 6.41 -2.58 0.28
C GLU A 142 7.28 -2.69 1.51
N VAL A 143 7.72 -3.91 1.82
CA VAL A 143 8.56 -4.21 2.98
C VAL A 143 9.86 -4.85 2.52
N PHE A 144 10.99 -4.42 3.09
CA PHE A 144 12.29 -4.96 2.76
C PHE A 144 12.59 -6.21 3.59
N LEU A 145 12.54 -7.39 2.96
CA LEU A 145 12.84 -8.68 3.57
C LEU A 145 13.76 -9.48 2.64
N SER A 146 14.72 -10.21 3.21
CA SER A 146 15.67 -11.03 2.44
C SER A 146 16.33 -10.30 1.27
N GLY A 147 16.71 -9.02 1.44
CA GLY A 147 17.44 -8.26 0.44
C GLY A 147 16.60 -7.65 -0.70
N ARG A 148 15.26 -7.73 -0.65
CA ARG A 148 14.38 -7.11 -1.66
C ARG A 148 13.10 -6.53 -1.06
N TRP A 149 12.43 -5.69 -1.84
CA TRP A 149 11.10 -5.17 -1.53
C TRP A 149 10.01 -6.16 -1.92
N TRP A 150 9.10 -6.44 -1.00
CA TRP A 150 7.94 -7.32 -1.16
C TRP A 150 6.65 -6.52 -1.00
N THR A 151 5.67 -6.81 -1.86
CA THR A 151 4.37 -6.13 -1.84
C THR A 151 3.46 -6.67 -0.75
N PHE A 152 2.90 -5.77 0.04
CA PHE A 152 1.83 -6.05 1.00
C PHE A 152 0.70 -5.03 0.85
N ASP A 153 -0.53 -5.44 1.13
CA ASP A 153 -1.70 -4.56 1.01
C ASP A 153 -2.66 -4.79 2.17
N ALA A 154 -2.58 -3.94 3.19
CA ALA A 154 -3.42 -4.08 4.38
C ALA A 154 -4.92 -3.87 4.09
N ARG A 155 -5.28 -3.16 3.01
CA ARG A 155 -6.69 -2.97 2.63
C ARG A 155 -7.25 -4.18 1.92
N ASN A 156 -6.51 -4.78 0.99
CA ASN A 156 -6.97 -5.93 0.21
C ASN A 156 -6.46 -7.28 0.77
N ASN A 157 -6.01 -7.29 2.02
CA ASN A 157 -5.34 -8.41 2.65
C ASN A 157 -6.13 -9.74 2.67
N ASN A 158 -7.46 -9.68 2.83
CA ASN A 158 -8.32 -10.88 2.84
C ASN A 158 -8.92 -11.20 1.46
N THR A 159 -8.25 -10.78 0.39
CA THR A 159 -8.59 -11.13 -0.99
C THR A 159 -7.46 -11.95 -1.60
N MET A 160 -7.71 -12.60 -2.73
CA MET A 160 -6.63 -13.24 -3.47
C MET A 160 -5.54 -12.20 -3.80
N PRO A 161 -4.24 -12.58 -3.80
CA PRO A 161 -3.18 -11.66 -4.19
C PRO A 161 -3.49 -11.04 -5.55
N ARG A 162 -3.24 -9.74 -5.68
CA ARG A 162 -3.68 -8.97 -6.84
C ARG A 162 -2.77 -9.25 -8.04
N ILE A 163 -3.30 -9.02 -9.24
CA ILE A 163 -2.59 -9.13 -10.51
C ILE A 163 -2.53 -7.72 -11.12
N GLY A 164 -1.45 -7.41 -11.84
CA GLY A 164 -1.39 -6.19 -12.65
C GLY A 164 -1.27 -4.90 -11.85
N ARG A 165 -0.51 -4.90 -10.75
CA ARG A 165 -0.17 -3.65 -10.05
C ARG A 165 0.79 -2.85 -10.92
N VAL A 166 0.35 -1.69 -11.38
CA VAL A 166 1.23 -0.74 -12.07
C VAL A 166 1.73 0.27 -11.06
N LEU A 167 2.97 0.07 -10.61
CA LEU A 167 3.64 1.00 -9.71
C LEU A 167 3.89 2.34 -10.41
N MET A 168 3.41 3.44 -9.81
CA MET A 168 3.72 4.79 -10.28
C MET A 168 4.86 5.42 -9.50
N ALA A 169 4.81 5.31 -8.17
CA ALA A 169 5.78 5.95 -7.30
C ALA A 169 5.87 5.26 -5.94
N VAL A 170 7.05 5.37 -5.32
CA VAL A 170 7.33 4.95 -3.94
C VAL A 170 7.92 6.09 -3.14
N GLY A 171 7.62 6.13 -1.85
CA GLY A 171 8.11 7.14 -0.93
C GLY A 171 7.99 6.69 0.52
N ARG A 172 8.40 7.54 1.47
CA ARG A 172 8.24 7.18 2.89
C ARG A 172 6.76 7.18 3.28
N ASP A 173 5.99 8.11 2.75
CA ASP A 173 4.52 8.09 2.83
C ASP A 173 3.91 8.92 1.68
N ALA A 174 2.61 9.20 1.76
CA ALA A 174 1.90 9.94 0.72
C ALA A 174 2.37 11.40 0.55
N SER A 175 3.19 11.98 1.43
CA SER A 175 3.74 13.32 1.23
C SER A 175 4.81 13.34 0.13
N ASP A 176 5.51 12.22 -0.06
CA ASP A 176 6.57 12.10 -1.06
C ASP A 176 6.00 11.78 -2.45
N VAL A 177 4.79 11.22 -2.53
CA VAL A 177 4.20 10.67 -3.77
C VAL A 177 2.70 11.00 -3.94
N ALA A 178 2.29 12.20 -3.51
CA ALA A 178 0.91 12.64 -3.71
C ALA A 178 0.57 12.73 -5.21
N ILE A 179 -0.62 12.26 -5.60
CA ILE A 179 -1.13 12.37 -6.98
C ILE A 179 -1.10 13.82 -7.46
N THR A 180 -1.55 14.74 -6.61
CA THR A 180 -1.51 16.18 -6.86
C THR A 180 -1.15 16.91 -5.58
N THR A 181 -0.17 17.81 -5.66
CA THR A 181 0.13 18.78 -4.60
C THR A 181 -0.21 20.18 -5.12
N SER A 182 -1.08 20.90 -4.42
CA SER A 182 -1.48 22.27 -4.78
C SER A 182 -0.88 23.28 -3.80
N PHE A 183 -0.29 24.35 -4.33
CA PHE A 183 0.15 25.52 -3.56
C PHE A 183 -0.88 26.65 -3.74
N GLY A 184 -1.96 26.57 -2.99
CA GLY A 184 -3.13 27.43 -3.13
C GLY A 184 -4.44 26.63 -3.12
N VAL A 185 -5.56 27.32 -3.29
CA VAL A 185 -6.89 26.68 -3.33
C VAL A 185 -7.11 26.06 -4.70
N ALA A 186 -7.26 24.74 -4.74
CA ALA A 186 -7.66 24.00 -5.93
C ALA A 186 -8.81 23.07 -5.58
N ASN A 187 -9.87 23.09 -6.37
CA ASN A 187 -11.02 22.20 -6.23
C ASN A 187 -10.94 21.12 -7.32
N LEU A 188 -10.83 19.86 -6.91
CA LEU A 188 -10.94 18.74 -7.85
C LEU A 188 -12.38 18.63 -8.33
N THR A 189 -12.63 18.93 -9.60
CA THR A 189 -13.97 18.89 -10.19
C THR A 189 -14.31 17.53 -10.79
N HIS A 190 -13.31 16.85 -11.36
CA HIS A 190 -13.47 15.55 -11.98
C HIS A 190 -12.16 14.78 -11.97
N PHE A 191 -12.25 13.47 -11.77
CA PHE A 191 -11.13 12.55 -11.83
C PHE A 191 -11.65 11.17 -12.23
N HIS A 192 -10.94 10.48 -13.12
CA HIS A 192 -11.34 9.20 -13.70
C HIS A 192 -10.12 8.32 -13.91
N VAL A 193 -10.17 7.09 -13.39
CA VAL A 193 -9.09 6.10 -13.46
C VAL A 193 -9.64 4.83 -14.10
N VAL A 194 -8.87 4.27 -15.02
CA VAL A 194 -9.18 2.99 -15.66
C VAL A 194 -7.89 2.21 -15.81
N SER A 195 -7.98 0.91 -15.57
CA SER A 195 -6.90 -0.07 -15.71
C SER A 195 -7.54 -1.42 -16.03
N ASP A 196 -7.64 -1.72 -17.32
CA ASP A 196 -8.26 -2.94 -17.82
C ASP A 196 -7.22 -3.94 -18.31
N GLU A 197 -7.50 -5.23 -18.12
CA GLU A 197 -6.73 -6.31 -18.76
C GLU A 197 -6.92 -6.23 -20.28
N VAL A 198 -5.82 -6.13 -21.03
CA VAL A 198 -5.83 -6.18 -22.50
C VAL A 198 -5.32 -7.57 -22.92
N PRO A 199 -6.16 -8.42 -23.54
CA PRO A 199 -5.73 -9.74 -23.99
C PRO A 199 -4.60 -9.64 -25.02
N SER A 200 -3.66 -10.59 -24.96
CA SER A 200 -2.57 -10.71 -25.93
C SER A 200 -3.12 -10.78 -27.36
N GLY A 201 -2.65 -9.89 -28.25
CA GLY A 201 -3.04 -9.86 -29.66
C GLY A 201 -4.11 -8.83 -30.06
N VAL A 202 -4.62 -8.01 -29.13
CA VAL A 202 -5.50 -6.89 -29.46
C VAL A 202 -4.67 -5.66 -29.89
N PRO A 203 -4.89 -5.07 -31.09
CA PRO A 203 -4.15 -3.88 -31.53
C PRO A 203 -4.42 -2.66 -30.64
N GLU A 204 -3.38 -1.87 -30.39
CA GLU A 204 -3.49 -0.57 -29.71
C GLU A 204 -4.60 0.30 -30.32
N GLY A 205 -5.49 0.84 -29.48
CA GLY A 205 -6.53 1.78 -29.91
C GLY A 205 -7.87 1.15 -30.32
N SER A 206 -8.02 -0.17 -30.24
CA SER A 206 -9.34 -0.80 -30.39
C SER A 206 -10.28 -0.30 -29.28
N PRO A 207 -11.49 0.23 -29.59
CA PRO A 207 -12.42 0.68 -28.56
C PRO A 207 -12.84 -0.53 -27.72
N GLN A 208 -12.53 -0.49 -26.41
CA GLN A 208 -13.18 -1.39 -25.47
C GLN A 208 -14.65 -0.97 -25.43
N SER A 209 -15.54 -1.86 -25.85
CA SER A 209 -16.97 -1.68 -25.69
C SER A 209 -17.25 -1.46 -24.21
N ALA A 210 -17.72 -0.27 -23.86
CA ALA A 210 -18.22 0.01 -22.51
C ALA A 210 -19.28 -1.04 -22.14
N MET A 211 -18.99 -1.83 -21.11
CA MET A 211 -20.00 -2.60 -20.38
C MET A 211 -20.29 -1.87 -19.07
#